data_AF-A0A6P2FZ96-F1
#
_entry.id   AF-A0A6P2FZ96-F1
#
_cell.length_a   1.000
_cell.length_b   1.000
_cell.length_c   1.000
_cell.angle_alpha   90.00
_cell.angle_beta   90.00
_cell.angle_gamma   90.00
#
_symmetry.space_group_name_H-M   'P 1'
#
loop_
_entity.id
_entity.type
_entity.pdbx_description
1 polymer ?
#
loop_
_entity_poly.entity_id
_entity_poly.type
_entity_poly.pdbx_seq_one_letter_code
_entity_poly.pdbx_strand_id
1 'polypeptide(L)' 'MTTTKYKTRKLFQVRIHRPGHTFGTQVGHKCRLLPRSAAARVARRLRGSGHVVTIDPVMVKLTLAQAEALDCRYPLSI' A
#
# COMPACT_ATOMS: atom_id res chain seq x y z
N MET A 1 2.29 32.97 -0.84
CA MET A 1 2.24 31.67 -0.15
C MET A 1 1.41 30.71 -1.00
N THR A 2 2.03 29.74 -1.65
CA THR A 2 1.31 28.69 -2.40
C THR A 2 0.69 27.71 -1.43
N THR A 3 -0.64 27.69 -1.34
CA THR A 3 -1.38 26.75 -0.50
C THR A 3 -1.25 25.35 -1.09
N THR A 4 -0.44 24.49 -0.46
CA THR A 4 -0.33 23.08 -0.85
C THR A 4 -1.69 22.41 -0.66
N LYS A 5 -2.35 22.07 -1.77
CA LYS A 5 -3.61 21.33 -1.75
C LYS A 5 -3.32 19.86 -1.44
N TYR A 6 -4.02 19.33 -0.44
CA TYR A 6 -3.92 17.93 -0.04
C TYR A 6 -5.16 17.15 -0.47
N LYS A 7 -4.98 15.87 -0.79
CA LYS A 7 -6.03 14.90 -1.06
C LYS A 7 -5.86 13.72 -0.11
N THR A 8 -6.94 13.33 0.55
CA THR A 8 -6.94 12.12 1.37
C THR A 8 -7.19 10.92 0.47
N ARG A 9 -6.36 9.88 0.58
CA ARG A 9 -6.54 8.59 -0.10
C ARG A 9 -6.43 7.43 0.86
N LYS A 10 -7.22 6.39 0.59
CA LYS A 10 -7.08 5.08 1.24
C LYS A 10 -6.07 4.25 0.46
N LEU A 11 -4.90 4.04 1.06
CA LEU A 11 -3.87 3.14 0.54
C LEU A 11 -3.77 1.91 1.45
N PHE A 12 -2.96 0.93 1.07
CA PHE A 12 -2.86 -0.34 1.76
C PHE A 12 -1.41 -0.71 2.00
N GLN A 13 -1.09 -1.14 3.21
CA GLN A 13 0.16 -1.83 3.53
C GLN A 13 -0.06 -3.33 3.41
N VAL A 14 0.96 -4.05 2.95
CA VAL A 14 0.98 -5.52 2.94
C VAL A 14 1.97 -5.97 3.99
N ARG A 15 1.59 -6.89 4.88
CA ARG A 15 2.45 -7.39 5.96
C ARG A 15 2.57 -8.90 5.90
N ILE A 16 3.79 -9.42 6.09
CA ILE A 16 4.04 -10.85 6.28
C ILE A 16 4.13 -11.15 7.77
N HIS A 17 3.45 -12.21 8.19
CA HIS A 17 3.49 -12.72 9.56
C HIS A 17 4.34 -13.97 9.61
N ARG A 18 5.16 -14.08 10.65
CA ARG A 18 5.89 -15.32 10.97
C ARG A 18 5.00 -16.18 11.87
N PRO A 19 5.07 -17.52 11.77
CA PRO A 19 4.34 -18.41 12.68
C PRO A 19 4.59 -18.04 14.14
N GLY A 20 3.54 -17.88 14.93
CA GLY A 20 3.62 -17.49 16.34
C GLY A 20 3.82 -15.99 16.62
N HIS A 21 3.87 -15.13 15.59
CA HIS A 21 3.98 -13.69 15.78
C HIS A 21 2.68 -12.96 15.45
N THR A 22 2.23 -12.11 16.38
CA THR A 22 1.05 -11.24 16.20
C THR A 22 1.33 -10.02 15.32
N PHE A 23 2.59 -9.55 15.29
CA PHE A 23 2.99 -8.38 14.52
C PHE A 23 3.67 -8.79 13.21
N GLY A 24 3.03 -8.42 12.10
CA GLY A 24 3.57 -8.64 10.76
C GLY A 24 4.56 -7.55 10.34
N THR A 25 5.58 -7.94 9.56
CA THR A 25 6.54 -7.02 8.95
C THR A 25 6.00 -6.50 7.63
N GLN A 26 6.01 -5.17 7.44
CA GLN A 26 5.57 -4.57 6.19
C GLN A 26 6.51 -4.92 5.04
N VAL A 27 5.92 -5.23 3.88
CA VAL A 27 6.62 -5.68 2.69
C VAL A 27 6.75 -4.56 1.67
N GLY A 28 7.89 -4.53 0.97
CA GLY A 28 8.15 -3.65 -0.16
C GLY A 28 9.24 -2.61 0.11
N HIS A 29 9.87 -2.12 -0.95
CA HIS A 29 10.92 -1.11 -0.84
C HIS A 29 10.40 0.16 -0.15
N LYS A 30 11.07 0.57 0.94
CA LYS A 30 10.72 1.70 1.81
C LYS A 30 9.31 1.60 2.42
N CYS A 31 8.78 0.38 2.63
CA CYS A 31 7.46 0.19 3.25
C CYS A 31 6.36 1.01 2.54
N ARG A 32 6.38 1.03 1.21
CA ARG A 32 5.43 1.83 0.42
C ARG A 32 3.99 1.34 0.60
N LEU A 33 3.08 2.28 0.81
CA LEU A 33 1.65 2.05 0.74
C LEU A 33 1.21 1.96 -0.73
N LEU A 34 0.33 1.02 -1.02
CA LEU A 34 -0.08 0.66 -2.37
C LEU A 34 -1.58 0.87 -2.57
N PRO A 35 -2.04 1.18 -3.80
CA PRO A 35 -3.45 1.04 -4.15
C PRO A 35 -3.94 -0.40 -3.95
N ARG A 36 -5.26 -0.58 -3.80
CA ARG A 36 -5.88 -1.88 -3.44
C ARG A 36 -5.49 -3.01 -4.40
N SER A 37 -5.60 -2.77 -5.70
CA SER A 37 -5.32 -3.79 -6.74
C SER A 37 -3.85 -4.21 -6.75
N ALA A 38 -2.93 -3.26 -6.55
CA ALA A 38 -1.50 -3.52 -6.44
C ALA A 38 -1.18 -4.30 -5.14
N ALA A 39 -1.74 -3.88 -4.00
CA ALA A 39 -1.58 -4.60 -2.73
C ALA A 39 -2.11 -6.04 -2.82
N ALA A 40 -3.25 -6.26 -3.46
CA ALA A 40 -3.82 -7.59 -3.68
C ALA A 40 -2.91 -8.48 -4.55
N ARG A 41 -2.30 -7.92 -5.60
CA ARG A 41 -1.33 -8.64 -6.45
C ARG A 41 -0.10 -9.08 -5.65
N VAL A 42 0.46 -8.18 -4.85
CA VAL A 42 1.60 -8.48 -3.97
C VAL A 42 1.22 -9.57 -2.96
N ALA A 43 0.09 -9.42 -2.28
CA ALA A 43 -0.37 -10.39 -1.30
C ALA A 43 -0.63 -11.78 -1.92
N ARG A 44 -1.22 -11.84 -3.12
CA ARG A 44 -1.42 -13.11 -3.84
C ARG A 44 -0.09 -13.80 -4.12
N ARG A 45 0.92 -13.07 -4.59
CA ARG A 45 2.25 -13.64 -4.88
C ARG A 45 2.91 -14.17 -3.61
N LEU A 46 2.87 -13.41 -2.53
CA LEU A 46 3.47 -13.80 -1.24
C LEU A 46 2.76 -15.02 -0.63
N ARG A 47 1.43 -15.10 -0.74
CA ARG A 47 0.67 -16.29 -0.32
C ARG A 47 1.02 -17.51 -1.16
N GLY A 48 1.21 -17.35 -2.46
CA GLY A 48 1.70 -18.42 -3.35
C GLY A 48 3.09 -18.93 -2.96
N SER A 49 3.89 -18.11 -2.26
CA SER A 49 5.19 -18.49 -1.68
C SER A 49 5.10 -19.02 -0.25
N GLY A 50 3.89 -19.27 0.27
CA GLY A 50 3.67 -19.87 1.60
C GLY A 50 3.66 -18.90 2.77
N HIS A 51 3.64 -17.58 2.52
CA HIS A 51 3.57 -16.59 3.61
C HIS A 51 2.14 -16.34 4.08
N VAL A 52 1.98 -16.14 5.39
CA VAL A 52 0.77 -15.57 5.98
C VAL A 52 0.80 -14.06 5.80
N VAL A 53 -0.22 -13.50 5.13
CA VAL A 53 -0.20 -12.11 4.67
C VAL A 53 -1.49 -11.37 4.96
N THR A 54 -1.37 -10.20 5.59
CA THR A 54 -2.47 -9.23 5.77
C THR A 54 -2.34 -8.05 4.82
N ILE A 55 -3.49 -7.43 4.50
CA ILE A 55 -3.59 -6.20 3.72
C ILE A 55 -4.37 -5.20 4.57
N ASP A 56 -3.67 -4.21 5.12
CA ASP A 56 -4.27 -3.29 6.09
C ASP A 56 -4.46 -1.92 5.45
N PRO A 57 -5.67 -1.33 5.53
CA PRO A 57 -5.94 0.00 4.99
C PRO A 57 -5.29 1.09 5.85
N VAL A 58 -4.79 2.13 5.20
CA VAL A 58 -4.20 3.32 5.82
C VAL A 58 -4.75 4.56 5.10
N MET A 59 -5.31 5.49 5.86
CA MET A 59 -5.74 6.79 5.33
C MET A 59 -4.54 7.73 5.28
N VAL A 60 -4.19 8.23 4.10
CA VAL A 60 -3.00 9.04 3.86
C VAL A 60 -3.41 10.39 3.29
N LYS A 61 -2.87 11.47 3.85
CA LYS A 61 -2.93 12.80 3.24
C LYS A 61 -1.76 12.96 2.27
N LEU A 62 -2.05 13.12 1.00
CA LEU A 62 -1.08 13.26 -0.07
C LEU A 62 -1.19 14.67 -0.66
N THR A 63 -0.08 15.20 -1.16
CA THR A 63 -0.13 16.36 -2.07
C THR A 63 -0.78 15.96 -3.40
N LEU A 64 -1.31 16.93 -4.16
CA LEU A 64 -1.86 16.65 -5.49
C LEU A 64 -0.85 15.95 -6.41
N ALA A 65 0.39 16.43 -6.47
CA ALA A 65 1.45 15.82 -7.28
C ALA A 65 1.74 14.36 -6.88
N GLN A 66 1.68 14.03 -5.58
CA GLN A 66 1.83 12.64 -5.13
C GLN A 66 0.63 11.77 -5.52
N ALA A 67 -0.59 12.32 -5.47
CA ALA A 67 -1.79 11.61 -5.90
C ALA A 67 -1.75 11.32 -7.41
N GLU A 68 -1.35 12.30 -8.22
CA GLU A 68 -1.17 12.16 -9.67
C GLU A 68 -0.06 11.16 -10.01
N ALA A 69 1.09 11.24 -9.35
CA ALA A 69 2.17 10.27 -9.52
C ALA A 69 1.73 8.84 -9.17
N LEU A 70 0.88 8.67 -8.15
CA LEU A 70 0.27 7.38 -7.84
C LEU A 70 -0.68 6.90 -8.93
N ASP A 71 -1.49 7.79 -9.51
CA ASP A 71 -2.42 7.46 -10.60
C ASP A 71 -1.67 7.06 -11.87
N CYS A 72 -0.64 7.82 -12.27
CA CYS A 72 0.21 7.47 -13.41
C CYS A 72 0.91 6.11 -13.23
N ARG A 73 1.39 5.83 -12.01
CA ARG A 73 2.08 4.57 -11.71
C ARG A 73 1.14 3.37 -11.64
N TYR A 74 -0.12 3.60 -11.27
CA TYR A 74 -1.09 2.54 -10.99
C TYR A 74 -2.45 2.82 -11.66
N PRO A 75 -2.52 2.91 -13.00
CA PRO A 75 -3.68 3.42 -13.73
C PRO A 75 -4.95 2.59 -13.56
N LEU A 76 -4.83 1.29 -13.22
CA LEU A 76 -5.93 0.34 -13.06
C LEU A 76 -6.34 0.13 -11.59
N SER A 77 -6.20 1.15 -10.76
CA SER A 77 -6.29 1.01 -9.29
C SER A 77 -7.21 1.99 -8.59
N ILE A 78 -7.88 2.82 -9.39
CA ILE A 78 -8.97 3.69 -8.99
C ILE A 78 -10.24 2.85 -8.92
#